data_AF-A0A9D5P787-F1
#
_entry.id   AF-A0A9D5P787-F1
#
_cell.length_a   1.000
_cell.length_b   1.000
_cell.length_c   1.000
_cell.angle_alpha   90.00
_cell.angle_beta   90.00
_cell.angle_gamma   90.00
#
_symmetry.space_group_name_H-M   'P 1'
#
loop_
_entity.id
_entity.type
_entity.pdbx_description
1 polymer ?
#
loop_
_entity_poly.entity_id
_entity_poly.type
_entity_poly.pdbx_seq_one_letter_code
_entity_poly.pdbx_strand_id
1 'polypeptide(L)'
;MSTNKTTIKKWIKRLAILSAFCLFIFICLTGLIIHALDEGCSQTPERPENIPQSAVWTGQCETGHWVNLVEIHDGKYHFMLYDVSNGALMLDADFVFEGKSNCIINEDNWQNQIVSFKVDADWINIKGGGKFEIVLPAYGGEYWDKDKGAFIWDNDEIE
;
A
#
# COMPACT_ATOMS: atom_id res chain seq x y z
N MET A 1 39.78 55.45 -20.83
CA MET A 1 38.38 54.98 -20.86
C MET A 1 38.34 53.45 -20.82
N SER A 2 38.64 52.82 -19.67
CA SER A 2 38.80 51.35 -19.52
C SER A 2 38.14 50.77 -18.26
N THR A 3 37.87 51.60 -17.25
CA THR A 3 37.36 51.22 -15.92
C THR A 3 35.88 50.82 -15.89
N ASN A 4 35.09 51.14 -16.91
CA ASN A 4 33.64 50.90 -16.90
C ASN A 4 33.27 49.43 -17.21
N LYS A 5 34.00 48.77 -18.12
CA LYS A 5 33.69 47.39 -18.55
C LYS A 5 33.99 46.32 -17.49
N THR A 6 35.06 46.48 -16.71
CA THR A 6 35.44 45.56 -15.62
C THR A 6 34.45 45.62 -14.45
N THR A 7 33.96 46.82 -14.14
CA THR A 7 32.99 47.06 -13.08
C THR A 7 31.64 46.43 -13.45
N ILE A 8 31.15 46.65 -14.68
CA ILE A 8 29.89 46.07 -15.17
C ILE A 8 29.94 44.53 -15.16
N LYS A 9 31.03 43.90 -15.62
CA LYS A 9 31.18 42.43 -15.56
C LYS A 9 31.14 41.89 -14.12
N LYS A 10 31.66 42.65 -13.15
CA LYS A 10 31.64 42.28 -11.72
C LYS A 10 30.22 42.35 -11.14
N TRP A 11 29.42 43.34 -11.55
CA TRP A 11 28.00 43.45 -11.17
C TRP A 11 27.14 42.36 -11.78
N ILE A 12 27.34 42.02 -13.05
CA ILE A 12 26.62 40.93 -13.72
C ILE A 12 26.90 39.58 -13.04
N LYS A 13 28.16 39.29 -12.69
CA LYS A 13 28.52 38.08 -11.94
C LYS A 13 27.88 38.03 -10.56
N ARG A 14 27.86 39.15 -9.82
CA ARG A 14 27.21 39.24 -8.50
C ARG A 14 25.70 39.03 -8.60
N LEU A 15 25.05 39.61 -9.61
CA LEU A 15 23.62 39.44 -9.85
C LEU A 15 23.26 37.99 -10.21
N ALA A 16 24.09 37.33 -11.04
CA ALA A 16 23.91 35.92 -11.38
C ALA A 16 24.07 34.99 -10.15
N ILE A 17 25.03 35.28 -9.27
CA ILE A 17 25.23 34.53 -8.02
C ILE A 17 24.04 34.71 -7.07
N LEU A 18 23.54 35.94 -6.90
CA LEU A 18 22.33 36.20 -6.10
C LEU A 18 21.10 35.50 -6.68
N SER A 19 20.92 35.54 -8.00
CA SER A 19 19.84 34.84 -8.70
C SER A 19 19.89 33.32 -8.48
N ALA A 20 21.06 32.71 -8.61
CA ALA A 20 21.24 31.28 -8.39
C ALA A 20 20.99 30.89 -6.93
N PHE A 21 21.41 31.73 -5.98
CA PHE A 21 21.18 31.50 -4.56
C PHE A 21 19.69 31.60 -4.19
N CYS A 22 18.96 32.58 -4.73
CA CYS A 22 17.51 32.69 -4.56
C CYS A 22 16.76 31.49 -5.16
N LEU A 23 17.19 31.00 -6.33
CA LEU A 23 16.60 29.82 -6.95
C LEU A 23 16.82 28.56 -6.10
N PHE A 24 18.04 28.40 -5.54
CA PHE A 24 18.34 27.28 -4.65
C PHE A 24 17.48 27.31 -3.39
N ILE A 25 17.33 28.47 -2.75
CA ILE A 25 16.44 28.63 -1.59
C ILE A 25 15.00 28.29 -1.96
N PHE A 26 14.51 28.74 -3.11
CA PHE A 26 13.16 28.42 -3.57
C PHE A 26 12.96 26.92 -3.74
N ILE A 27 13.92 26.21 -4.34
CA ILE A 27 13.88 24.74 -4.50
C ILE A 27 13.92 24.04 -3.13
N CYS A 28 14.73 24.52 -2.19
CA CYS A 28 14.76 23.96 -0.83
C CYS A 28 13.43 24.17 -0.10
N LEU A 29 12.82 25.35 -0.23
CA LEU A 29 11.53 25.66 0.38
C LEU A 29 10.39 24.84 -0.23
N THR A 30 10.36 24.66 -1.55
CA THR A 30 9.36 23.81 -2.20
C THR A 30 9.54 22.34 -1.82
N GLY A 31 10.78 21.85 -1.72
CA GLY A 31 11.07 20.51 -1.22
C GLY A 31 10.59 20.30 0.23
N LEU A 32 10.82 21.28 1.11
CA LEU A 32 10.32 21.28 2.48
C LEU A 32 8.79 21.30 2.56
N ILE A 33 8.12 22.10 1.72
CA ILE A 33 6.66 22.15 1.66
C ILE A 33 6.09 20.83 1.16
N ILE A 34 6.67 20.22 0.12
CA ILE A 34 6.24 18.89 -0.37
C ILE A 34 6.40 17.83 0.73
N HIS A 35 7.51 17.84 1.48
CA HIS A 35 7.70 16.95 2.61
C HIS A 35 6.73 17.23 3.76
N ALA A 36 6.39 18.49 4.00
CA ALA A 36 5.43 18.89 5.03
C ALA A 36 3.97 18.64 4.63
N LEU A 37 3.67 18.47 3.34
CA LEU A 37 2.36 18.06 2.83
C LEU A 37 2.22 16.54 2.73
N ASP A 38 3.34 15.81 2.79
CA ASP A 38 3.38 14.38 3.04
C ASP A 38 3.23 14.10 4.54
N GLU A 39 2.20 14.72 5.16
CA GLU A 39 1.66 14.24 6.43
C GLU A 39 0.99 12.91 6.11
N GLY A 40 1.82 11.87 6.07
CA GLY A 40 1.43 10.49 5.85
C GLY A 40 0.18 10.21 6.65
N CYS A 41 -0.87 9.86 5.94
CA CYS A 41 -2.20 9.66 6.50
C CYS A 41 -2.12 8.47 7.48
N SER A 42 -1.85 8.79 8.75
CA SER A 42 -1.33 7.89 9.78
C SER A 42 -2.42 7.38 10.72
N GLN A 43 -3.66 7.80 10.55
CA GLN A 43 -4.72 7.44 11.48
C GLN A 43 -5.31 6.10 11.07
N THR A 44 -5.07 5.09 11.92
CA THR A 44 -5.86 3.87 11.92
C THR A 44 -7.31 4.27 12.18
N PRO A 45 -8.27 3.88 11.32
CA PRO A 45 -9.67 4.21 11.51
C PRO A 45 -10.22 3.55 12.78
N GLU A 46 -11.35 4.05 13.27
CA GLU A 46 -12.09 3.38 14.33
C GLU A 46 -12.53 1.99 13.85
N ARG A 47 -12.34 0.95 14.67
CA ARG A 47 -12.68 -0.43 14.32
C ARG A 47 -14.20 -0.67 14.46
N PRO A 48 -14.90 -1.06 13.39
CA PRO A 48 -16.29 -1.53 13.50
C PRO A 48 -16.45 -2.72 14.47
N GLU A 49 -17.57 -2.75 15.20
CA GLU A 49 -17.81 -3.74 16.28
C GLU A 49 -17.82 -5.20 15.81
N ASN A 50 -18.19 -5.44 14.55
CA ASN A 50 -18.29 -6.76 13.91
C ASN A 50 -16.94 -7.31 13.42
N ILE A 51 -15.86 -6.54 13.52
CA ILE A 51 -14.52 -7.00 13.14
C ILE A 51 -13.86 -7.73 14.31
N PRO A 52 -13.27 -8.93 14.10
CA PRO A 52 -12.56 -9.66 15.15
C PRO A 52 -11.45 -8.83 15.79
N GLN A 53 -11.25 -8.99 17.11
CA GLN A 53 -10.20 -8.27 17.85
C GLN A 53 -8.78 -8.60 17.38
N SER A 54 -8.58 -9.79 16.82
CA SER A 54 -7.32 -10.25 16.23
C SER A 54 -7.01 -9.58 14.88
N ALA A 55 -7.98 -8.91 14.26
CA ALA A 55 -7.78 -8.22 13.00
C ALA A 55 -6.96 -6.95 13.18
N VAL A 56 -6.03 -6.71 12.27
CA VAL A 56 -5.15 -5.55 12.25
C VAL A 56 -5.42 -4.68 11.03
N TRP A 57 -5.34 -3.37 11.21
CA TRP A 57 -5.43 -2.43 10.10
C TRP A 57 -4.13 -2.46 9.30
N THR A 58 -4.25 -2.62 7.98
CA THR A 58 -3.11 -2.61 7.06
C THR A 58 -3.42 -1.71 5.88
N GLY A 59 -2.41 -1.05 5.30
CA GLY A 59 -2.58 -0.08 4.21
C GLY A 59 -2.61 1.39 4.69
N GLN A 60 -3.05 2.27 3.79
CA GLN A 60 -3.14 3.73 4.04
C GLN A 60 -4.60 4.15 4.27
N CYS A 61 -4.83 5.37 4.75
CA CYS A 61 -6.17 5.89 5.14
C CYS A 61 -7.37 5.36 4.34
N GLU A 62 -7.41 5.58 3.03
CA GLU A 62 -8.58 5.23 2.20
C GLU A 62 -8.44 3.90 1.45
N THR A 63 -7.28 3.27 1.51
CA THR A 63 -6.97 2.02 0.76
C THR A 63 -6.63 0.85 1.67
N GLY A 64 -6.78 1.05 2.98
CA GLY A 64 -6.49 0.04 3.96
C GLY A 64 -7.68 -0.86 4.23
N HIS A 65 -7.37 -2.01 4.82
CA HIS A 65 -8.35 -3.02 5.21
C HIS A 65 -7.99 -3.56 6.58
N TRP A 66 -9.01 -4.00 7.30
CA TRP A 66 -8.82 -4.84 8.47
C TRP A 66 -8.54 -6.26 7.99
N VAL A 67 -7.38 -6.81 8.33
CA VAL A 67 -6.94 -8.14 7.92
C VAL A 67 -6.86 -9.02 9.15
N ASN A 68 -7.37 -10.24 9.07
CA ASN A 68 -7.30 -11.23 10.13
C ASN A 68 -6.70 -12.53 9.59
N LEU A 69 -5.62 -13.03 10.21
CA LEU A 69 -5.18 -14.40 10.01
C LEU A 69 -6.05 -15.31 10.86
N VAL A 70 -6.77 -16.23 10.21
CA VAL A 70 -7.62 -17.22 10.88
C VAL A 70 -6.76 -18.38 11.36
N GLU A 71 -5.96 -18.95 10.47
CA GLU A 71 -5.04 -20.05 10.76
C GLU A 71 -3.98 -20.21 9.67
N ILE A 72 -2.98 -21.04 9.96
CA ILE A 72 -2.00 -21.53 9.00
C ILE A 72 -2.12 -23.05 8.93
N HIS A 73 -2.47 -23.58 7.76
CA HIS A 73 -2.61 -25.02 7.53
C HIS A 73 -1.93 -25.40 6.21
N ASP A 74 -1.29 -26.56 6.13
CA ASP A 74 -0.74 -27.13 4.88
C ASP A 74 0.09 -26.15 4.00
N GLY A 75 0.83 -25.23 4.65
CA GLY A 75 1.65 -24.23 3.97
C GLY A 75 0.88 -23.05 3.38
N LYS A 76 -0.42 -22.95 3.67
CA LYS A 76 -1.33 -21.87 3.31
C LYS A 76 -1.68 -21.02 4.52
N TYR A 77 -2.08 -19.79 4.24
CA TYR A 77 -2.45 -18.78 5.22
C TYR A 77 -3.89 -18.38 4.94
N HIS A 78 -4.79 -18.69 5.86
CA HIS A 78 -6.19 -18.36 5.73
C HIS A 78 -6.42 -16.95 6.25
N PHE A 79 -6.68 -16.00 5.35
CA PHE A 79 -6.95 -14.61 5.69
C PHE A 79 -8.41 -14.23 5.44
N MET A 80 -8.95 -13.41 6.34
CA MET A 80 -10.20 -12.68 6.14
C MET A 80 -9.93 -11.19 6.11
N LEU A 81 -10.59 -10.49 5.19
CA LEU A 81 -10.48 -9.04 5.00
C LEU A 81 -11.84 -8.38 5.18
N TYR A 82 -11.85 -7.26 5.91
CA TYR A 82 -13.07 -6.54 6.26
C TYR A 82 -13.02 -5.08 5.83
N ASP A 83 -14.21 -4.58 5.47
CA ASP A 83 -14.43 -3.22 5.03
C ASP A 83 -14.21 -2.22 6.17
N VAL A 84 -13.56 -1.10 5.84
CA VAL A 84 -13.23 -0.05 6.80
C VAL A 84 -14.47 0.67 7.34
N SER A 85 -15.50 0.82 6.52
CA SER A 85 -16.67 1.66 6.82
C SER A 85 -17.71 0.94 7.67
N ASN A 86 -17.93 -0.36 7.41
CA ASN A 86 -19.02 -1.12 8.04
C ASN A 86 -18.59 -2.49 8.58
N GLY A 87 -17.32 -2.88 8.42
CA GLY A 87 -16.81 -4.18 8.86
C GLY A 87 -17.34 -5.38 8.10
N ALA A 88 -17.99 -5.19 6.94
CA ALA A 88 -18.46 -6.28 6.10
C ALA A 88 -17.30 -7.15 5.62
N LEU A 89 -17.55 -8.46 5.48
CA LEU A 89 -16.57 -9.40 4.95
C LEU A 89 -16.36 -9.15 3.46
N MET A 90 -15.17 -8.66 3.10
CA MET A 90 -14.79 -8.38 1.72
C MET A 90 -14.25 -9.64 1.04
N LEU A 91 -13.40 -10.39 1.74
CA LEU A 91 -12.75 -11.58 1.22
C LEU A 91 -12.46 -12.57 2.35
N ASP A 92 -12.66 -13.84 2.07
CA ASP A 92 -12.35 -14.98 2.93
C ASP A 92 -11.68 -16.05 2.07
N ALA A 93 -10.36 -16.24 2.19
CA ALA A 93 -9.60 -17.09 1.29
C ALA A 93 -8.29 -17.62 1.87
N ASP A 94 -7.82 -18.72 1.28
CA ASP A 94 -6.46 -19.22 1.44
C ASP A 94 -5.47 -18.40 0.61
N PHE A 95 -4.24 -18.28 1.10
CA PHE A 95 -3.13 -17.68 0.38
C PHE A 95 -1.86 -18.52 0.48
N VAL A 96 -1.02 -18.47 -0.55
CA VAL A 96 0.32 -19.06 -0.55
C VAL A 96 1.36 -17.95 -0.52
N PHE A 97 2.37 -18.09 0.35
CA PHE A 97 3.47 -17.15 0.42
C PHE A 97 4.48 -17.40 -0.70
N GLU A 98 4.67 -16.39 -1.55
CA GLU A 98 5.74 -16.30 -2.53
C GLU A 98 6.77 -15.27 -2.08
N GLY A 99 7.86 -15.74 -1.47
CA GLY A 99 8.94 -14.86 -1.01
C GLY A 99 10.25 -15.58 -0.80
N LYS A 100 11.22 -14.85 -0.22
CA LYS A 100 12.53 -15.43 0.11
C LYS A 100 12.39 -16.40 1.28
N SER A 101 13.09 -17.53 1.20
CA SER A 101 13.03 -18.63 2.18
C SER A 101 13.42 -18.26 3.62
N ASN A 102 14.03 -17.10 3.85
CA ASN A 102 14.41 -16.62 5.18
C ASN A 102 13.34 -15.74 5.85
N CYS A 103 12.25 -15.41 5.16
CA CYS A 103 11.09 -14.74 5.73
C CYS A 103 10.13 -15.80 6.27
N ILE A 104 10.23 -16.12 7.57
CA ILE A 104 9.30 -17.03 8.24
C ILE A 104 8.11 -16.20 8.73
N ILE A 105 6.92 -16.50 8.23
CA ILE A 105 5.67 -15.88 8.66
C ILE A 105 4.88 -16.91 9.48
N ASN A 106 4.37 -16.50 10.64
CA ASN A 106 3.60 -17.34 11.53
C ASN A 106 2.54 -16.53 12.28
N GLU A 107 1.73 -17.21 13.10
CA GLU A 107 0.65 -16.62 13.89
C GLU A 107 1.13 -15.51 14.84
N ASP A 108 2.38 -15.57 15.30
CA ASP A 108 2.94 -14.59 16.24
C ASP A 108 3.46 -13.33 15.54
N ASN A 109 3.80 -13.39 14.25
CA ASN A 109 4.55 -12.33 13.59
C ASN A 109 3.86 -11.71 12.37
N TRP A 110 2.84 -12.34 11.80
CA TRP A 110 2.24 -11.96 10.51
C TRP A 110 1.80 -10.49 10.46
N GLN A 111 1.26 -9.97 11.57
CA GLN A 111 0.78 -8.60 11.70
C GLN A 111 1.87 -7.56 11.40
N ASN A 112 3.13 -7.89 11.74
CA ASN A 112 4.28 -7.02 11.51
C ASN A 112 4.87 -7.16 10.10
N GLN A 113 4.38 -8.15 9.34
CA GLN A 113 4.88 -8.48 8.00
C GLN A 113 3.96 -7.90 6.92
N ILE A 114 2.65 -7.82 7.14
CA ILE A 114 1.71 -7.30 6.13
C ILE A 114 1.86 -5.79 5.96
N VAL A 115 1.95 -5.34 4.71
CA VAL A 115 2.06 -3.91 4.36
C VAL A 115 0.75 -3.38 3.81
N SER A 116 0.19 -4.07 2.82
CA SER A 116 -1.05 -3.66 2.16
C SER A 116 -1.69 -4.84 1.45
N PHE A 117 -3.01 -4.77 1.29
CA PHE A 117 -3.74 -5.61 0.36
C PHE A 117 -4.02 -4.85 -0.93
N LYS A 118 -3.96 -5.55 -2.06
CA LYS A 118 -4.37 -5.01 -3.36
C LYS A 118 -5.51 -5.85 -3.90
N VAL A 119 -6.73 -5.35 -3.72
CA VAL A 119 -7.92 -6.10 -4.07
C VAL A 119 -7.96 -6.44 -5.56
N ASP A 120 -7.66 -5.49 -6.45
CA ASP A 120 -7.70 -5.71 -7.91
C ASP A 120 -6.63 -6.66 -8.47
N ALA A 121 -5.74 -7.16 -7.62
CA ALA A 121 -4.61 -7.97 -8.05
C ALA A 121 -4.45 -9.25 -7.22
N ASP A 122 -5.40 -9.53 -6.31
CA ASP A 122 -5.51 -10.79 -5.57
C ASP A 122 -4.27 -11.18 -4.74
N TRP A 123 -3.60 -10.19 -4.15
CA TRP A 123 -2.38 -10.42 -3.36
C TRP A 123 -2.21 -9.46 -2.19
N ILE A 124 -1.52 -9.95 -1.15
CA ILE A 124 -1.08 -9.17 0.01
C ILE A 124 0.43 -8.92 -0.08
N ASN A 125 0.85 -7.68 0.09
CA ASN A 125 2.26 -7.27 0.11
C ASN A 125 2.89 -7.46 1.48
N ILE A 126 4.16 -7.87 1.49
CA ILE A 126 4.91 -8.17 2.72
C ILE A 126 6.17 -7.31 2.84
N LYS A 127 6.47 -6.91 4.07
CA LYS A 127 7.69 -6.19 4.46
C LYS A 127 8.92 -7.03 4.12
N GLY A 128 9.90 -6.41 3.46
CA GLY A 128 11.14 -7.11 3.06
C GLY A 128 11.07 -7.84 1.71
N GLY A 129 9.91 -7.80 1.05
CA GLY A 129 9.70 -8.36 -0.28
C GLY A 129 9.12 -9.77 -0.26
N GLY A 130 8.23 -10.03 -1.21
CA GLY A 130 7.39 -11.21 -1.28
C GLY A 130 5.91 -10.82 -1.24
N LYS A 131 5.06 -11.80 -1.50
CA LYS A 131 3.63 -11.62 -1.56
C LYS A 131 2.89 -12.88 -1.10
N PHE A 132 1.68 -12.69 -0.62
CA PHE A 132 0.69 -13.77 -0.56
C PHE A 132 -0.14 -13.72 -1.84
N GLU A 133 -0.15 -14.80 -2.62
CA GLU A 133 -1.10 -14.97 -3.72
C GLU A 133 -2.34 -15.72 -3.24
N ILE A 134 -3.52 -15.28 -3.67
CA ILE A 134 -4.75 -15.98 -3.35
C ILE A 134 -4.77 -17.38 -3.94
N VAL A 135 -5.36 -18.34 -3.22
CA VAL A 135 -5.71 -19.66 -3.72
C VAL A 135 -7.21 -19.69 -3.95
N LEU A 136 -7.60 -19.94 -5.20
CA LEU A 136 -9.00 -20.03 -5.59
C LEU A 136 -9.54 -21.48 -5.49
N PRO A 137 -10.86 -21.66 -5.28
CA PRO A 137 -11.85 -20.61 -5.02
C PRO A 137 -11.74 -20.05 -3.59
N ALA A 138 -12.06 -18.77 -3.43
CA ALA A 138 -12.25 -18.19 -2.10
C ALA A 138 -13.52 -18.78 -1.43
N TYR A 139 -13.56 -18.71 -0.11
CA TYR A 139 -14.67 -19.19 0.71
C TYR A 139 -15.86 -18.22 0.71
N GLY A 140 -15.61 -16.92 0.56
CA GLY A 140 -16.68 -15.91 0.53
C GLY A 140 -16.20 -14.45 0.52
N GLY A 141 -17.17 -13.55 0.70
CA GLY A 141 -16.97 -12.11 0.77
C GLY A 141 -17.52 -11.36 -0.45
N GLU A 142 -17.82 -10.06 -0.26
CA GLU A 142 -18.43 -9.22 -1.29
C GLU A 142 -17.61 -9.10 -2.58
N TYR A 143 -16.28 -9.25 -2.52
CA TYR A 143 -15.43 -9.25 -3.70
C TYR A 143 -15.53 -10.57 -4.47
N TRP A 144 -15.59 -11.69 -3.76
CA TRP A 144 -15.65 -13.01 -4.38
C TRP A 144 -16.98 -13.28 -5.07
N ASP A 145 -18.08 -12.80 -4.50
CA ASP A 145 -19.40 -12.99 -5.09
C ASP A 145 -19.60 -12.20 -6.40
N LYS A 146 -18.78 -11.17 -6.67
CA LYS A 146 -18.78 -10.45 -7.96
C LYS A 146 -18.12 -11.24 -9.08
N ASP A 147 -17.03 -11.97 -8.79
CA ASP A 147 -16.28 -12.74 -9.80
C ASP A 147 -16.91 -14.11 -10.12
N LYS A 148 -17.81 -14.62 -9.27
CA LYS A 148 -18.70 -15.75 -9.65
C LYS A 148 -19.58 -15.41 -10.87
N GLY A 149 -19.84 -14.13 -11.14
CA GLY A 149 -20.54 -13.69 -12.35
C GLY A 149 -19.70 -13.76 -13.63
N ALA A 150 -18.37 -13.82 -13.50
CA ALA A 150 -17.43 -13.94 -14.63
C ALA A 150 -16.91 -15.37 -14.84
N PHE A 151 -17.04 -16.25 -13.84
CA PHE A 151 -16.65 -17.66 -13.87
C PHE A 151 -17.84 -18.64 -13.95
N ILE A 152 -19.00 -18.21 -14.47
CA ILE A 152 -19.91 -19.18 -15.10
C ILE A 152 -19.20 -19.64 -16.36
N TRP A 153 -18.56 -20.80 -16.28
CA TRP A 153 -18.19 -21.55 -17.46
C TRP A 153 -19.48 -21.77 -18.26
N ASP A 154 -19.54 -21.23 -19.48
CA ASP A 154 -20.37 -21.76 -20.55
C ASP A 154 -19.99 -23.25 -20.71
N ASN A 155 -20.64 -24.10 -19.91
CA ASN A 155 -20.65 -25.55 -20.07
C ASN A 155 -22.02 -26.03 -20.55
N ASP A 156 -22.74 -25.16 -21.25
CA ASP A 156 -23.89 -25.54 -22.07
C ASP A 156 -23.44 -25.60 -23.54
N GLU A 157 -22.47 -26.47 -23.86
CA GLU A 157 -22.34 -27.05 -25.20
C GLU A 157 -21.48 -28.33 -25.11
N ILE A 158 -22.03 -29.43 -25.67
CA ILE A 158 -21.55 -30.84 -25.67
C ILE A 158 -22.08 -31.61 -24.44
N GLU A 159 -23.21 -32.32 -24.47
CA GLU A 159 -23.76 -33.30 -25.44
C GLU A 159 -25.30 -33.33 -25.44
#